data_AF-A0AAW6C8I5-F1
#
_entry.id   AF-A0AAW6C8I5-F1
#
_cell.length_a   1.000
_cell.length_b   1.000
_cell.length_c   1.000
_cell.angle_alpha   90.00
_cell.angle_beta   90.00
_cell.angle_gamma   90.00
#
_symmetry.space_group_name_H-M   'P 1'
#
loop_
_entity.id
_entity.type
_entity.pdbx_description
1 polymer ?
#
loop_
_entity_poly.entity_id
_entity_poly.type
_entity_poly.pdbx_seq_one_letter_code
_entity_poly.pdbx_strand_id
1 'polypeptide(L)'
;MLYQKKGDTVLAGSKMFTVGGEVFANHTCDYGGLFGTVTEIRTGPDQCTERDEPDICCDLQPPESETMVMEIKDRFSALFGYPKQLEDLGLDCVILAPSMLEPMPEDLPAEDGRLLSLTCFYDSDSGCAAQTLALSSDMGLLLRKMREDLDTYEIPVILSHVERRIDGYQFSYEAKDAEVEGLYLSYTISGVPVFLSQPAGHNCAAQE
;
A
#
# COMPACT_ATOMS: atom_id res chain seq x y z
N MET A 1 14.42 -8.27 25.86
CA MET A 1 15.11 -6.98 25.74
C MET A 1 14.10 -5.93 25.33
N LEU A 2 14.15 -4.78 26.02
CA LEU A 2 13.36 -3.60 25.76
C LEU A 2 14.18 -2.56 25.00
N TYR A 3 13.65 -2.07 23.89
CA TYR A 3 14.22 -1.02 23.04
C TYR A 3 13.32 0.21 23.10
N GLN A 4 13.85 1.35 23.54
CA GLN A 4 13.08 2.59 23.75
C GLN A 4 13.81 3.84 23.25
N LYS A 5 15.08 3.72 22.86
CA LYS A 5 15.84 4.87 22.38
C LYS A 5 15.51 5.09 20.91
N LYS A 6 15.19 6.32 20.53
CA LYS A 6 14.98 6.69 19.13
C LYS A 6 16.17 6.22 18.26
N GLY A 7 15.85 5.50 17.19
CA GLY A 7 16.83 4.90 16.28
C GLY A 7 17.27 3.49 16.65
N ASP A 8 16.84 2.93 17.79
CA ASP A 8 17.02 1.50 18.06
C ASP A 8 16.27 0.68 17.01
N THR A 9 16.91 -0.37 16.47
CA THR A 9 16.34 -1.20 15.42
C THR A 9 16.25 -2.67 15.82
N VAL A 10 15.18 -3.33 15.35
CA VAL A 10 14.98 -4.77 15.47
C VAL A 10 14.55 -5.33 14.13
N LEU A 11 15.25 -6.38 13.68
CA LEU A 11 14.86 -7.16 12.51
C LEU A 11 13.89 -8.26 12.94
N ALA A 12 12.67 -8.22 12.41
CA ALA A 12 11.65 -9.24 12.63
C ALA A 12 11.23 -9.84 11.27
N GLY A 13 11.63 -11.09 11.03
CA GLY A 13 11.53 -11.69 9.70
C GLY A 13 12.34 -10.90 8.67
N SER A 14 11.68 -10.38 7.64
CA SER A 14 12.28 -9.52 6.62
C SER A 14 12.04 -8.02 6.83
N LYS A 15 11.40 -7.64 7.94
CA LYS A 15 10.97 -6.27 8.24
C LYS A 15 11.85 -5.66 9.32
N MET A 16 12.40 -4.48 9.06
CA MET A 16 13.18 -3.72 10.04
C MET A 16 12.27 -2.70 10.70
N PHE A 17 12.16 -2.78 12.03
CA PHE A 17 11.41 -1.82 12.85
C PHE A 17 12.39 -0.92 13.58
N THR A 18 12.09 0.37 13.61
CA THR A 18 12.93 1.41 14.24
C THR A 18 12.10 2.15 15.27
N VAL A 19 12.60 2.29 16.49
CA VAL A 19 11.95 3.14 17.50
C VAL A 19 11.96 4.60 17.03
N GLY A 20 10.78 5.21 17.00
CA GLY A 20 10.51 6.52 16.42
C GLY A 20 10.30 6.51 14.90
N GLY A 21 10.31 5.33 14.26
CA GLY A 21 9.99 5.16 12.85
C GLY A 21 8.49 4.97 12.60
N GLU A 22 8.06 5.29 11.39
CA GLU A 22 6.65 5.19 11.00
C GLU A 22 6.28 3.76 10.56
N VAL A 23 5.03 3.39 10.81
CA VAL A 23 4.46 2.10 10.45
C VAL A 23 3.05 2.29 9.90
N PHE A 24 2.62 1.35 9.06
CA PHE A 24 1.25 1.22 8.58
C PHE A 24 0.65 -0.09 9.10
N ALA A 25 -0.50 -0.02 9.77
CA ALA A 25 -1.27 -1.18 10.17
C ALA A 25 -1.94 -1.80 8.94
N ASN A 26 -1.57 -3.04 8.62
CA ASN A 26 -2.11 -3.72 7.45
C ASN A 26 -3.44 -4.43 7.76
N HIS A 27 -4.02 -5.08 6.75
CA HIS A 27 -5.34 -5.71 6.83
C HIS A 27 -5.41 -6.94 7.77
N THR A 28 -4.31 -7.35 8.39
CA THR A 28 -4.27 -8.52 9.29
C THR A 28 -4.57 -8.17 10.75
N CYS A 29 -4.82 -6.90 11.09
CA CYS A 29 -5.29 -6.47 12.40
C CYS A 29 -6.50 -5.52 12.30
N ASP A 30 -7.19 -5.35 13.42
CA ASP A 30 -8.40 -4.51 13.50
C ASP A 30 -8.10 -3.02 13.28
N TYR A 31 -6.86 -2.61 13.56
CA TYR A 31 -6.36 -1.26 13.31
C TYR A 31 -5.98 -1.01 11.84
N GLY A 32 -6.20 -1.98 10.94
CA GLY A 32 -5.78 -1.89 9.54
C GLY A 32 -6.24 -0.60 8.86
N GLY A 33 -5.33 0.05 8.13
CA GLY A 33 -5.56 1.35 7.49
C GLY A 33 -5.03 2.55 8.28
N LEU A 34 -4.61 2.37 9.54
CA LEU A 34 -4.00 3.44 10.32
C LEU A 34 -2.48 3.50 10.14
N PHE A 35 -1.96 4.71 10.11
CA PHE A 35 -0.53 5.00 10.25
C PHE A 35 -0.20 5.19 11.73
N GLY A 36 1.07 5.02 12.10
CA GLY A 36 1.52 5.22 13.46
C GLY A 36 3.02 5.33 13.59
N THR A 37 3.49 5.55 14.81
CA THR A 37 4.92 5.63 15.14
C THR A 37 5.27 4.57 16.17
N VAL A 38 6.34 3.82 15.95
CA VAL A 38 6.86 2.85 16.91
C VAL A 38 7.40 3.59 18.12
N THR A 39 6.86 3.34 19.30
CA THR A 39 7.32 3.97 20.55
C THR A 39 8.37 3.14 21.26
N GLU A 40 8.26 1.82 21.14
CA GLU A 40 9.19 0.87 21.74
C GLU A 40 9.03 -0.52 21.10
N ILE A 41 10.07 -1.34 21.25
CA ILE A 41 10.08 -2.73 20.78
C ILE A 41 10.46 -3.63 21.94
N ARG A 42 9.72 -4.71 22.17
CA ARG A 42 9.96 -5.64 23.28
C ARG A 42 10.20 -7.05 22.75
N THR A 43 11.18 -7.74 23.30
CA THR A 43 11.59 -9.09 22.87
C THR A 43 11.80 -10.00 24.07
N GLY A 44 11.60 -11.31 23.90
CA GLY A 44 11.85 -12.30 24.94
C GLY A 44 11.14 -11.97 26.26
N PRO A 45 11.82 -11.95 27.42
CA PRO A 45 11.16 -11.82 28.72
C PRO A 45 10.45 -10.47 28.95
N ASP A 46 10.71 -9.46 28.11
CA ASP A 46 10.05 -8.14 28.20
C ASP A 46 8.78 -8.06 27.35
N GLN A 47 8.45 -9.10 26.57
CA GLN A 47 7.18 -9.18 25.83
C GLN A 47 5.99 -9.21 26.80
N CYS A 48 4.92 -8.54 26.40
CA CYS A 48 3.61 -8.59 27.01
C CYS A 48 2.69 -9.62 26.36
N THR A 49 3.00 -10.08 25.15
CA THR A 49 2.28 -11.18 24.51
C THR A 49 3.04 -12.49 24.66
N GLU A 50 2.34 -13.62 24.58
CA GLU A 50 2.98 -14.96 24.55
C GLU A 50 3.46 -15.36 23.14
N ARG A 51 3.58 -14.40 22.22
CA ARG A 51 4.04 -14.68 20.86
C ARG A 51 5.56 -14.80 20.87
N ASP A 52 6.10 -15.75 20.10
CA ASP A 52 7.55 -15.89 19.89
C ASP A 52 8.15 -14.76 19.01
N GLU A 53 7.35 -13.77 18.61
CA GLU A 53 7.74 -12.62 17.80
C GLU A 53 7.85 -11.35 18.67
N PRO A 54 8.70 -10.37 18.31
CA PRO A 54 8.78 -9.10 19.04
C PRO A 54 7.43 -8.40 19.16
N ASP A 55 7.14 -7.81 20.31
CA ASP A 55 6.02 -6.90 20.48
C ASP A 55 6.44 -5.52 19.94
N ILE A 56 5.73 -5.02 18.93
CA ILE A 56 5.92 -3.67 18.39
C ILE A 56 4.87 -2.77 19.03
N CYS A 57 5.28 -1.90 19.94
CA CYS A 57 4.40 -0.90 20.53
C CYS A 57 4.37 0.35 19.66
N CYS A 58 3.17 0.81 19.30
CA CYS A 58 2.99 1.96 18.43
C CYS A 58 1.93 2.91 18.96
N ASP A 59 2.12 4.20 18.71
CA ASP A 59 1.04 5.19 18.80
C ASP A 59 0.44 5.35 17.39
N LEU A 60 -0.82 4.96 17.22
CA LEU A 60 -1.55 5.05 15.96
C LEU A 60 -2.23 6.41 15.82
N GLN A 61 -2.12 6.99 14.64
CA GLN A 61 -2.75 8.25 14.31
C GLN A 61 -4.26 8.03 14.12
N PRO A 62 -5.13 8.82 14.78
CA PRO A 62 -6.55 8.73 14.54
C PRO A 62 -6.88 9.11 13.08
N PRO A 63 -7.84 8.44 12.44
CA PRO A 63 -8.21 8.76 11.08
C PRO A 63 -8.96 10.10 11.03
N GLU A 64 -8.64 10.92 10.04
CA GLU A 64 -9.29 12.23 9.85
C GLU A 64 -10.62 12.13 9.08
N SER A 65 -10.77 11.10 8.23
CA SER A 65 -11.96 10.89 7.40
C SER A 65 -13.11 10.30 8.22
N GLU A 66 -14.28 10.94 8.19
CA GLU A 66 -15.50 10.43 8.83
C GLU A 66 -15.85 9.00 8.38
N THR A 67 -15.67 8.69 7.09
CA THR A 67 -15.90 7.35 6.55
C THR A 67 -14.98 6.32 7.22
N MET A 68 -13.70 6.63 7.34
CA MET A 68 -12.72 5.74 7.98
C MET A 68 -13.00 5.60 9.48
N VAL A 69 -13.38 6.69 10.16
CA VAL A 69 -13.83 6.67 11.56
C VAL A 69 -15.01 5.71 11.74
N MET A 70 -16.00 5.73 10.85
CA MET A 70 -17.12 4.79 10.91
C MET A 70 -16.66 3.35 10.70
N GLU A 71 -15.85 3.08 9.67
CA GLU A 71 -15.35 1.73 9.36
C GLU A 71 -14.55 1.11 10.51
N ILE A 72 -13.65 1.88 11.14
CA ILE A 72 -12.87 1.35 12.27
C ILE A 72 -13.75 1.14 13.51
N LYS A 73 -14.69 2.05 13.80
CA LYS A 73 -15.64 1.88 14.90
C LYS A 73 -16.51 0.65 14.69
N ASP A 74 -16.97 0.39 13.48
CA ASP A 74 -17.79 -0.77 13.16
C ASP A 74 -17.00 -2.07 13.32
N ARG A 75 -15.74 -2.12 12.83
CA ARG A 75 -14.84 -3.26 13.05
C ARG A 75 -14.67 -3.57 14.54
N PHE A 76 -14.34 -2.57 15.36
CA PHE A 76 -14.17 -2.76 16.79
C PHE A 76 -15.50 -3.07 17.51
N SER A 77 -16.61 -2.44 17.11
CA SER A 77 -17.91 -2.72 17.71
C SER A 77 -18.33 -4.17 17.47
N ALA A 78 -18.07 -4.70 16.27
CA ALA A 78 -18.29 -6.10 15.94
C ALA A 78 -17.40 -7.04 16.75
N LEU A 79 -16.11 -6.71 16.91
CA LEU A 79 -15.16 -7.50 17.68
C LEU A 79 -15.54 -7.62 19.17
N PHE A 80 -15.98 -6.52 19.78
CA PHE A 80 -16.31 -6.46 21.20
C PHE A 80 -17.79 -6.75 21.51
N GLY A 81 -18.66 -6.77 20.50
CA GLY A 81 -20.09 -7.05 20.64
C GLY A 81 -20.93 -5.90 21.20
N TYR A 82 -20.42 -4.67 21.20
CA TYR A 82 -21.14 -3.46 21.60
C TYR A 82 -20.59 -2.22 20.90
N PRO A 83 -21.38 -1.13 20.74
CA PRO A 83 -20.93 0.08 20.05
C PRO A 83 -19.69 0.71 20.69
N LYS A 84 -18.67 0.98 19.89
CA LYS A 84 -17.41 1.64 20.26
C LYS A 84 -17.36 3.06 19.73
N GLN A 85 -16.78 3.97 20.51
CA GLN A 85 -16.35 5.28 20.05
C GLN A 85 -14.86 5.28 19.68
N LEU A 86 -14.41 6.32 18.99
CA LEU A 86 -13.01 6.39 18.54
C LEU A 86 -12.05 6.47 19.73
N GLU A 87 -12.46 7.17 20.78
CA GLU A 87 -11.71 7.34 22.03
C GLU A 87 -11.59 6.01 22.81
N ASP A 88 -12.50 5.06 22.55
CA ASP A 88 -12.49 3.74 23.20
C ASP A 88 -11.52 2.75 22.56
N LEU A 89 -10.92 3.08 21.41
CA LEU A 89 -10.09 2.14 20.63
C LEU A 89 -8.67 1.99 21.17
N GLY A 90 -8.23 2.91 22.04
CA GLY A 90 -6.89 2.90 22.62
C GLY A 90 -5.81 2.95 21.54
N LEU A 91 -5.67 4.09 20.87
CA LEU A 91 -4.71 4.26 19.78
C LEU A 91 -3.27 4.49 20.27
N ASP A 92 -3.10 4.80 21.55
CA ASP A 92 -1.80 4.98 22.17
C ASP A 92 -1.24 3.63 22.68
N CYS A 93 0.06 3.39 22.48
CA CYS A 93 0.78 2.21 22.96
C CYS A 93 0.14 0.86 22.55
N VAL A 94 -0.38 0.78 21.32
CA VAL A 94 -0.93 -0.46 20.76
C VAL A 94 0.19 -1.47 20.57
N ILE A 95 0.00 -2.69 21.09
CA ILE A 95 0.94 -3.79 20.93
C ILE A 95 0.52 -4.65 19.75
N LEU A 96 1.33 -4.64 18.68
CA LEU A 96 1.07 -5.39 17.46
C LEU A 96 2.24 -6.33 17.14
N ALA A 97 1.94 -7.42 16.44
CA ALA A 97 2.98 -8.29 15.90
C ALA A 97 3.58 -7.72 14.61
N PRO A 98 4.82 -8.09 14.25
CA PRO A 98 5.47 -7.67 13.01
C PRO A 98 4.66 -7.97 11.75
N SER A 99 3.90 -9.07 11.73
CA SER A 99 3.05 -9.43 10.60
C SER A 99 1.89 -8.46 10.36
N MET A 100 1.49 -7.71 11.39
CA MET A 100 0.36 -6.77 11.38
C MET A 100 0.75 -5.36 10.90
N LEU A 101 2.04 -5.12 10.70
CA LEU A 101 2.58 -3.80 10.38
C LEU A 101 3.47 -3.84 9.15
N GLU A 102 3.43 -2.78 8.36
CA GLU A 102 4.44 -2.46 7.35
C GLU A 102 5.29 -1.30 7.87
N PRO A 103 6.59 -1.51 8.19
CA PRO A 103 7.46 -0.40 8.54
C PRO A 103 7.73 0.47 7.31
N MET A 104 7.56 1.77 7.47
CA MET A 104 7.79 2.74 6.41
C MET A 104 9.26 3.22 6.46
N PRO A 105 9.99 3.19 5.33
CA PRO A 105 11.33 3.75 5.31
C PRO A 105 11.27 5.27 5.48
N GLU A 106 12.24 5.83 6.21
CA GLU A 106 12.36 7.28 6.40
C GLU A 106 12.62 8.01 5.08
N ASP A 107 13.41 7.38 4.19
CA ASP A 107 13.72 7.87 2.86
C ASP A 107 13.49 6.78 1.81
N LEU A 108 13.06 7.18 0.61
CA LEU A 108 13.06 6.29 -0.54
C LEU A 108 14.50 5.95 -0.95
N PRO A 109 14.77 4.68 -1.34
CA PRO A 109 16.06 4.35 -1.92
C PRO A 109 16.26 5.08 -3.25
N ALA A 110 17.50 5.09 -3.75
CA ALA A 110 17.78 5.61 -5.08
C ALA A 110 16.95 4.86 -6.14
N GLU A 111 16.47 5.60 -7.15
CA GLU A 111 15.75 5.04 -8.30
C GLU A 111 16.65 4.03 -9.03
N ASP A 112 16.18 2.79 -9.16
CA ASP A 112 16.84 1.69 -9.89
C ASP A 112 16.25 1.55 -11.31
N GLY A 113 16.31 2.65 -12.05
CA GLY A 113 15.80 2.74 -13.41
C GLY A 113 14.27 2.93 -13.50
N ARG A 114 13.76 2.84 -14.73
CA ARG A 114 12.35 3.06 -15.06
C ARG A 114 11.78 1.95 -15.92
N LEU A 115 10.52 1.64 -15.68
CA LEU A 115 9.69 0.80 -16.55
C LEU A 115 8.53 1.64 -17.08
N LEU A 116 7.89 1.17 -18.14
CA LEU A 116 6.57 1.68 -18.54
C LEU A 116 5.51 0.86 -17.80
N SER A 117 4.48 1.54 -17.28
CA SER A 117 3.28 0.91 -16.75
C SER A 117 2.12 1.10 -17.70
N LEU A 118 1.38 0.03 -18.00
CA LEU A 118 0.07 0.11 -18.63
C LEU A 118 -1.01 0.10 -17.54
N THR A 119 -1.75 1.19 -17.40
CA THR A 119 -2.85 1.32 -16.45
C THR A 119 -4.15 1.55 -17.19
N CYS A 120 -5.15 0.71 -16.93
CA CYS A 120 -6.51 0.86 -17.41
C CYS A 120 -7.35 1.61 -16.37
N PHE A 121 -8.10 2.62 -16.80
CA PHE A 121 -9.10 3.34 -16.04
C PHE A 121 -10.48 3.03 -16.63
N TYR A 122 -11.41 2.63 -15.80
CA TYR A 122 -12.76 2.24 -16.22
C TYR A 122 -13.80 2.59 -15.16
N ASP A 123 -15.02 2.85 -15.59
CA ASP A 123 -16.14 3.00 -14.66
C ASP A 123 -16.56 1.64 -14.09
N SER A 124 -16.73 1.60 -12.78
CA SER A 124 -17.24 0.45 -12.02
C SER A 124 -18.49 0.88 -11.25
N ASP A 125 -19.27 -0.09 -10.76
CA ASP A 125 -20.45 0.16 -9.93
C ASP A 125 -20.13 0.98 -8.65
N SER A 126 -18.85 0.99 -8.23
CA SER A 126 -18.32 1.74 -7.09
C SER A 126 -17.64 3.07 -7.46
N GLY A 127 -17.72 3.52 -8.70
CA GLY A 127 -17.03 4.72 -9.23
C GLY A 127 -15.91 4.38 -10.20
N CYS A 128 -15.01 5.33 -10.47
CA CYS A 128 -13.87 5.08 -11.37
C CYS A 128 -12.83 4.16 -10.70
N ALA A 129 -12.52 3.04 -11.32
CA ALA A 129 -11.47 2.12 -10.93
C ALA A 129 -10.24 2.28 -11.84
N ALA A 130 -9.07 1.92 -11.31
CA ALA A 130 -7.85 1.83 -12.09
C ALA A 130 -7.10 0.55 -11.78
N GLN A 131 -6.58 -0.12 -12.81
CA GLN A 131 -5.78 -1.33 -12.68
C GLN A 131 -4.52 -1.23 -13.51
N THR A 132 -3.37 -1.52 -12.91
CA THR A 132 -2.13 -1.74 -13.67
C THR A 132 -2.17 -3.13 -14.28
N LEU A 133 -2.15 -3.20 -15.61
CA LEU A 133 -2.27 -4.43 -16.38
C LEU A 133 -0.92 -5.08 -16.68
N ALA A 134 0.12 -4.29 -16.86
CA ALA A 134 1.47 -4.77 -17.14
C ALA A 134 2.53 -3.71 -16.87
N LEU A 135 3.75 -4.18 -16.62
CA LEU A 135 4.98 -3.41 -16.57
C LEU A 135 5.96 -3.94 -17.62
N SER A 136 6.63 -3.07 -18.35
CA SER A 136 7.60 -3.47 -19.38
C SER A 136 8.54 -2.32 -19.72
N SER A 137 9.77 -2.61 -20.12
CA SER A 137 10.65 -1.61 -20.77
C SER A 137 10.30 -1.41 -22.25
N ASP A 138 9.47 -2.28 -22.83
CA ASP A 138 9.06 -2.27 -24.24
C ASP A 138 7.60 -1.82 -24.38
N MET A 139 7.42 -0.66 -25.02
CA MET A 139 6.13 -0.08 -25.36
C MET A 139 5.27 -1.00 -26.24
N GLY A 140 5.88 -1.71 -27.19
CA GLY A 140 5.16 -2.62 -28.10
C GLY A 140 4.48 -3.76 -27.34
N LEU A 141 5.10 -4.29 -26.29
CA LEU A 141 4.50 -5.30 -25.42
C LEU A 141 3.30 -4.75 -24.65
N LEU A 142 3.38 -3.50 -24.16
CA LEU A 142 2.25 -2.87 -23.47
C LEU A 142 1.11 -2.56 -24.43
N LEU A 143 1.39 -2.08 -25.64
CA LEU A 143 0.37 -1.90 -26.67
C LEU A 143 -0.31 -3.21 -27.04
N ARG A 144 0.45 -4.33 -27.10
CA ARG A 144 -0.13 -5.66 -27.31
C ARG A 144 -1.04 -6.08 -26.15
N LYS A 145 -0.57 -5.92 -24.90
CA LYS A 145 -1.37 -6.25 -23.71
C LYS A 145 -2.65 -5.41 -23.63
N MET A 146 -2.58 -4.12 -23.96
CA MET A 146 -3.76 -3.26 -24.07
C MET A 146 -4.77 -3.80 -25.08
N ARG A 147 -4.32 -4.24 -26.26
CA ARG A 147 -5.22 -4.85 -27.25
C ARG A 147 -5.84 -6.16 -26.77
N GLU A 148 -5.07 -7.01 -26.09
CA GLU A 148 -5.59 -8.25 -25.49
C GLU A 148 -6.62 -7.99 -24.40
N ASP A 149 -6.43 -6.92 -23.63
CA ASP A 149 -7.38 -6.49 -22.61
C ASP A 149 -8.68 -5.96 -23.23
N LEU A 150 -8.57 -5.11 -24.26
CA LEU A 150 -9.71 -4.62 -25.05
C LEU A 150 -10.56 -5.75 -25.65
N ASP A 151 -9.92 -6.85 -26.07
CA ASP A 151 -10.59 -8.04 -26.62
C ASP A 151 -11.43 -8.80 -25.56
N THR A 152 -11.31 -8.47 -24.26
CA THR A 152 -12.09 -9.08 -23.18
C THR A 152 -13.44 -8.41 -22.93
N TYR A 153 -13.65 -7.19 -23.42
CA TYR A 153 -14.88 -6.43 -23.21
C TYR A 153 -15.98 -6.94 -24.15
N GLU A 154 -17.17 -7.20 -23.60
CA GLU A 154 -18.33 -7.64 -24.40
C GLU A 154 -18.83 -6.55 -25.34
N ILE A 155 -18.76 -5.29 -24.90
CA ILE A 155 -19.14 -4.11 -25.68
C ILE A 155 -17.99 -3.76 -26.62
N PRO A 156 -18.20 -3.78 -27.95
CA PRO A 156 -17.15 -3.38 -28.88
C PRO A 156 -16.81 -1.91 -28.70
N VAL A 157 -15.52 -1.60 -28.61
CA VAL A 157 -15.02 -0.23 -28.44
C VAL A 157 -14.18 0.22 -29.63
N ILE A 158 -14.08 1.53 -29.80
CA ILE A 158 -13.23 2.18 -30.80
C ILE A 158 -12.32 3.21 -30.15
N LEU A 159 -11.11 3.35 -30.69
CA LEU A 159 -10.16 4.36 -30.24
C LEU A 159 -10.67 5.74 -30.68
N SER A 160 -11.01 6.60 -29.73
CA SER A 160 -11.55 7.93 -29.98
C SER A 160 -10.50 9.03 -29.86
N HIS A 161 -9.54 8.87 -28.94
CA HIS A 161 -8.50 9.87 -28.70
C HIS A 161 -7.16 9.25 -28.29
N VAL A 162 -6.06 9.89 -28.73
CA VAL A 162 -4.71 9.58 -28.25
C VAL A 162 -4.02 10.89 -27.88
N GLU A 163 -3.59 10.99 -26.63
CA GLU A 163 -2.86 12.14 -26.11
C GLU A 163 -1.42 11.74 -25.75
N ARG A 164 -0.44 12.50 -26.22
CA ARG A 164 0.94 12.35 -25.77
C ARG A 164 1.13 13.04 -24.43
N ARG A 165 1.62 12.32 -23.42
CA ARG A 165 2.02 12.85 -22.11
C ARG A 165 3.53 13.12 -22.07
N ILE A 166 4.02 13.71 -20.98
CA ILE A 166 5.45 14.03 -20.79
C ILE A 166 6.31 12.76 -20.89
N ASP A 167 5.81 11.66 -20.35
CA ASP A 167 6.51 10.39 -20.13
C ASP A 167 5.74 9.19 -20.70
N GLY A 168 4.83 9.43 -21.66
CA GLY A 168 3.87 8.41 -22.03
C GLY A 168 2.80 8.79 -23.05
N TYR A 169 1.76 7.97 -23.10
CA TYR A 169 0.57 8.14 -23.93
C TYR A 169 -0.68 7.79 -23.14
N GLN A 170 -1.77 8.48 -23.44
CA GLN A 170 -3.11 8.10 -23.03
C GLN A 170 -3.94 7.74 -24.26
N PHE A 171 -4.69 6.65 -24.17
CA PHE A 171 -5.58 6.13 -25.20
C PHE A 171 -6.99 6.07 -24.63
N SER A 172 -7.91 6.82 -25.21
CA SER A 172 -9.33 6.81 -24.82
C SER A 172 -10.14 6.02 -25.82
N TYR A 173 -11.04 5.20 -25.30
CA TYR A 173 -11.94 4.36 -26.07
C TYR A 173 -13.38 4.71 -25.72
N GLU A 174 -14.25 4.65 -26.73
CA GLU A 174 -15.69 4.82 -26.59
C GLU A 174 -16.42 3.60 -27.15
N ALA A 175 -17.67 3.40 -26.72
CA ALA A 175 -18.49 2.34 -27.29
C ALA A 175 -18.68 2.59 -28.79
N LYS A 176 -18.58 1.52 -29.58
CA LYS A 176 -18.78 1.59 -31.03
C LYS A 176 -20.22 1.94 -31.39
N ASP A 177 -21.16 1.50 -30.56
CA ASP A 177 -22.57 1.84 -30.69
C ASP A 177 -22.88 3.10 -29.87
N ALA A 178 -23.33 4.15 -30.56
CA ALA A 178 -23.61 5.44 -29.95
C ALA A 178 -24.85 5.42 -29.02
N GLU A 179 -25.64 4.35 -29.02
CA GLU A 179 -26.74 4.14 -28.09
C GLU A 179 -26.27 3.64 -26.71
N VAL A 180 -25.02 3.19 -26.60
CA VAL A 180 -24.42 2.75 -25.34
C VAL A 180 -23.82 3.97 -24.64
N GLU A 181 -24.62 4.63 -23.80
CA GLU A 181 -24.14 5.68 -22.92
C GLU A 181 -23.30 5.11 -21.77
N GLY A 182 -22.27 5.85 -21.33
CA GLY A 182 -21.58 5.59 -20.07
C GLY A 182 -20.39 4.63 -20.09
N LEU A 183 -19.87 4.26 -21.27
CA LEU A 183 -18.61 3.51 -21.33
C LEU A 183 -17.42 4.49 -21.29
N TYR A 184 -16.82 4.68 -20.12
CA TYR A 184 -15.52 5.35 -20.01
C TYR A 184 -14.41 4.32 -19.89
N LEU A 185 -13.55 4.25 -20.92
CA LEU A 185 -12.37 3.38 -20.91
C LEU A 185 -11.14 4.17 -21.37
N SER A 186 -10.14 4.26 -20.50
CA SER A 186 -8.91 5.01 -20.77
C SER A 186 -7.69 4.23 -20.33
N TYR A 187 -6.74 4.03 -21.24
CA TYR A 187 -5.46 3.41 -20.94
C TYR A 187 -4.36 4.45 -20.90
N THR A 188 -3.50 4.40 -19.89
CA THR A 188 -2.30 5.22 -19.79
C THR A 188 -1.09 4.33 -19.82
N ILE A 189 -0.14 4.63 -20.71
CA ILE A 189 1.21 4.09 -20.66
C ILE A 189 2.14 5.20 -20.21
N SER A 190 2.80 5.05 -19.06
CA SER A 190 3.67 6.08 -18.46
C SER A 190 4.95 5.49 -17.88
N GLY A 191 6.04 6.24 -17.91
CA GLY A 191 7.30 5.88 -17.26
C GLY A 191 7.21 5.98 -15.74
N VAL A 192 7.41 4.87 -15.04
CA VAL A 192 7.39 4.77 -13.57
C VAL A 192 8.77 4.40 -13.01
N PRO A 193 9.22 5.05 -11.92
CA PRO A 193 10.47 4.70 -11.26
C PRO A 193 10.38 3.32 -10.60
N VAL A 194 11.48 2.57 -10.61
CA VAL A 194 11.62 1.32 -9.88
C VAL A 194 12.44 1.58 -8.62
N PHE A 195 11.95 1.10 -7.49
CA PHE A 195 12.67 1.15 -6.21
C PHE A 195 12.89 -0.29 -5.74
N LEU A 196 14.15 -0.70 -5.64
CA LEU A 196 14.51 -1.99 -5.05
C LEU A 196 14.99 -1.78 -3.61
N SER A 197 14.64 -2.72 -2.74
CA SER A 197 15.23 -2.78 -1.41
C SER A 197 16.74 -3.01 -1.55
N GLN A 198 17.55 -2.18 -0.91
CA GLN A 198 18.97 -2.50 -0.78
C GLN A 198 19.09 -3.80 0.02
N PRO A 199 19.87 -4.79 -0.44
CA PRO A 199 20.14 -5.96 0.37
C PRO A 199 20.73 -5.46 1.69
N ALA A 200 20.16 -5.91 2.82
CA ALA A 200 20.63 -5.54 4.15
C ALA A 200 22.15 -5.74 4.19
N GLY A 201 22.88 -4.63 4.14
CA GLY A 201 24.32 -4.64 4.17
C GLY A 201 24.72 -5.38 5.43
N HIS A 202 25.46 -6.48 5.27
CA HIS A 202 26.23 -7.03 6.37
C HIS A 202 27.19 -5.92 6.78
N ASN A 203 26.80 -5.11 7.77
CA ASN A 203 27.76 -4.37 8.59
C ASN A 203 28.52 -5.43 9.39
N CYS A 204 29.43 -6.10 8.69
CA CYS A 204 30.55 -6.80 9.30
C CYS A 204 31.42 -5.69 9.89
N ALA A 205 31.06 -5.26 11.09
CA ALA A 205 31.97 -4.53 11.95
C ALA A 205 33.12 -5.50 12.24
N ALA A 206 34.16 -5.46 11.41
CA ALA A 206 35.47 -5.94 11.80
C ALA A 206 35.92 -5.03 12.95
N GLN A 207 35.77 -5.54 14.17
CA GLN A 207 36.58 -5.10 15.29
C GLN A 207 38.02 -5.52 15.00
N GLU A 208 38.90 -4.54 14.84
CA GLU A 208 40.28 -4.60 15.33
C GLU A 208 40.55 -3.35 16.16
#